data_AF-A0A7Y8S1V3-F1
#
_entry.id   AF-A0A7Y8S1V3-F1
#
_cell.length_a   1.000
_cell.length_b   1.000
_cell.length_c   1.000
_cell.angle_alpha   90.00
_cell.angle_beta   90.00
_cell.angle_gamma   90.00
#
_symmetry.space_group_name_H-M   'P 1'
#
loop_
_entity.id
_entity.type
_entity.pdbx_description
1 polymer ?
#
loop_
_entity_poly.entity_id
_entity_poly.type
_entity_poly.pdbx_seq_one_letter_code
_entity_poly.pdbx_strand_id
1 'polypeptide(L)' 'MPPFLIQFMLYFPEDKREYIPSFITLAIFLIITVLVFRLIVKHSRIEAKKAEKLEKTLNQDGHKR' A
#
# COMPACT_ATOMS: atom_id res chain seq x y z
N MET A 1 25.75 30.38 -3.35
CA MET A 1 24.47 29.77 -2.91
C MET A 1 24.23 28.56 -3.78
N PRO A 2 24.01 27.33 -3.25
CA PRO A 2 24.00 26.16 -4.10
C PRO A 2 22.70 26.14 -4.93
N PRO A 3 22.76 25.84 -6.24
CA PRO A 3 21.67 26.03 -7.21
C PRO A 3 20.56 24.95 -7.14
N PHE A 4 20.48 24.17 -6.06
CA PHE A 4 19.53 23.05 -5.95
C PHE A 4 18.07 23.49 -5.77
N LEU A 5 17.82 24.78 -5.53
CA LEU A 5 16.46 25.30 -5.30
C LEU A 5 15.72 25.71 -6.60
N ILE A 6 16.43 25.89 -7.73
CA ILE A 6 15.81 26.34 -9.00
C ILE A 6 15.24 25.16 -9.82
N GLN A 7 15.63 23.91 -9.53
CA GLN A 7 15.15 22.73 -10.28
C GLN A 7 13.66 22.41 -10.06
N PHE A 8 13.02 23.00 -9.04
CA PHE A 8 11.59 22.88 -8.79
C PHE A 8 10.74 23.96 -9.49
N MET A 9 11.31 24.75 -10.42
CA MET A 9 10.50 25.54 -11.33
C MET A 9 9.73 24.55 -12.21
N LEU A 10 8.47 24.30 -11.86
CA LEU A 10 7.53 23.48 -12.62
C LEU A 10 7.48 24.01 -14.06
N TYR A 11 8.30 23.44 -14.95
CA TYR A 11 8.13 23.61 -16.37
C TYR A 11 6.92 22.80 -16.75
N PHE A 12 5.80 23.47 -16.96
CA PHE A 12 4.61 22.84 -17.49
C PHE A 12 4.72 22.84 -19.00
N PRO A 13 4.82 21.67 -19.66
CA PRO A 13 4.80 21.62 -21.11
C PRO A 13 3.56 22.32 -21.66
N GLU A 14 3.80 23.10 -22.72
CA GLU A 14 2.75 23.79 -23.47
C GLU A 14 1.79 22.77 -24.11
N ASP A 15 2.32 21.62 -24.55
CA ASP A 15 1.54 20.49 -25.04
C ASP A 15 1.18 19.52 -23.91
N LYS A 16 -0.12 19.37 -23.63
CA LYS A 16 -0.63 18.47 -22.60
C LYS A 16 -0.37 16.99 -22.87
N ARG A 17 -0.03 16.63 -24.11
CA ARG A 17 0.31 15.24 -24.47
C ARG A 17 1.57 14.75 -23.78
N GLU A 18 2.47 15.65 -23.39
CA GLU A 18 3.69 15.30 -22.66
C GLU A 18 3.42 14.76 -21.25
N TYR A 19 2.22 14.96 -20.68
CA TYR A 19 1.82 14.36 -19.40
C TYR A 19 1.30 12.92 -19.50
N ILE A 20 0.96 12.45 -20.71
CA ILE A 20 0.40 11.10 -20.92
C ILE A 20 1.28 10.01 -20.27
N PRO A 21 2.62 10.02 -20.43
CA PRO A 21 3.49 9.05 -19.77
C PRO A 21 3.34 9.08 -18.24
N SER A 22 3.27 10.27 -17.63
CA SER A 22 3.09 10.43 -16.18
C SER A 22 1.77 9.85 -15.68
N PHE A 23 0.68 10.06 -16.42
CA PHE A 23 -0.63 9.47 -16.09
C PHE A 23 -0.62 7.95 -16.20
N ILE A 24 0.06 7.39 -17.21
CA ILE A 24 0.20 5.93 -17.36
C ILE A 24 0.98 5.35 -16.18
N THR A 25 2.11 5.97 -15.80
CA THR A 25 2.89 5.54 -14.65
C THR A 25 2.07 5.58 -13.36
N LEU A 26 1.33 6.67 -13.13
CA LEU A 26 0.46 6.81 -11.96
C LEU A 26 -0.63 5.74 -11.95
N ALA A 27 -1.28 5.49 -13.09
CA ALA A 27 -2.33 4.48 -13.21
C ALA A 27 -1.80 3.07 -12.90
N ILE A 28 -0.65 2.70 -13.47
CA ILE A 28 -0.01 1.41 -13.19
C ILE A 28 0.33 1.28 -11.71
N PHE A 29 0.94 2.32 -11.13
CA PHE A 29 1.30 2.31 -9.72
C PHE A 29 0.07 2.15 -8.82
N LEU A 30 -1.00 2.91 -9.08
CA LEU A 30 -2.24 2.81 -8.31
C LEU A 30 -2.88 1.42 -8.41
N ILE A 31 -2.89 0.81 -9.60
CA ILE A 31 -3.41 -0.56 -9.77
C ILE A 31 -2.60 -1.53 -8.90
N ILE A 32 -1.27 -1.45 -8.97
CA ILE A 32 -0.38 -2.31 -8.16
C ILE A 32 -0.62 -2.07 -6.67
N THR A 33 -0.68 -0.82 -6.23
CA THR A 33 -0.94 -0.47 -4.82
C THR A 33 -2.25 -1.09 -4.33
N VAL A 34 -3.33 -0.96 -5.09
CA VAL A 34 -4.64 -1.53 -4.71
C VAL A 34 -4.57 -3.06 -4.64
N LEU A 35 -3.90 -3.71 -5.58
CA LEU A 35 -3.72 -5.17 -5.57
C LEU A 35 -2.93 -5.63 -4.35
N VAL A 36 -1.77 -5.03 -4.10
CA VAL A 36 -0.91 -5.34 -2.96
C VAL A 36 -1.65 -5.10 -1.64
N PHE A 37 -2.34 -3.97 -1.50
CA PHE A 37 -3.12 -3.67 -0.30
C PHE A 37 -4.19 -4.72 -0.04
N ARG A 38 -4.92 -5.16 -1.08
CA ARG A 38 -5.90 -6.24 -0.95
C ARG A 38 -5.27 -7.58 -0.54
N LEU A 39 -4.10 -7.91 -1.06
CA LEU A 39 -3.38 -9.13 -0.69
C LEU A 39 -2.97 -9.11 0.79
N ILE A 40 -2.41 -8.00 1.26
CA ILE A 40 -2.00 -7.81 2.66
C ILE A 40 -3.21 -7.94 3.60
N VAL A 41 -4.31 -7.23 3.31
CA VAL A 41 -5.53 -7.30 4.14
C VAL A 41 -6.09 -8.71 4.17
N LYS A 42 -6.12 -9.41 3.03
CA LYS A 42 -6.60 -10.80 2.98
C LYS A 42 -5.73 -11.71 3.86
N HIS A 43 -4.41 -11.57 3.80
CA HIS A 43 -3.49 -12.37 4.59
C HIS A 43 -3.65 -12.10 6.09
N SER A 44 -3.67 -10.82 6.48
CA SER A 44 -3.87 -10.38 7.86
C SER A 44 -5.16 -10.95 8.48
N ARG A 45 -6.27 -10.97 7.73
CA ARG A 45 -7.53 -11.56 8.21
C ARG A 45 -7.43 -13.07 8.46
N ILE A 46 -6.61 -13.79 7.70
CA ILE A 46 -6.40 -15.23 7.90
C ILE A 46 -5.57 -15.46 9.16
N GLU A 47 -4.52 -14.66 9.37
CA GLU A 47 -3.68 -14.73 10.57
C GLU A 47 -4.45 -14.38 11.82
N ALA A 48 -5.26 -13.31 11.79
CA ALA A 48 -6.12 -12.92 12.91
C ALA A 48 -7.07 -14.05 13.33
N LYS A 49 -7.68 -14.75 12.37
CA LYS A 49 -8.53 -15.93 12.66
C LYS A 49 -7.76 -17.09 13.27
N LYS A 50 -6.50 -17.29 12.89
CA LYS A 50 -5.65 -18.34 13.48
C LYS A 50 -5.27 -17.99 14.92
N ALA A 51 -4.92 -16.72 15.17
CA ALA A 51 -4.64 -16.21 16.51
C ALA A 51 -5.86 -16.34 17.44
N GLU A 52 -7.05 -15.94 16.99
CA GLU A 52 -8.28 -16.06 17.78
C GLU A 52 -8.59 -17.53 18.17
N LYS A 53 -8.36 -18.48 17.24
CA LYS A 53 -8.53 -19.90 17.55
C LYS A 53 -7.53 -20.38 18.61
N LEU A 54 -6.28 -19.94 18.51
CA LEU A 54 -5.24 -20.30 19.47
C LEU A 54 -5.55 -19.74 20.88
N GLU A 55 -6.00 -18.50 20.96
CA GLU A 55 -6.44 -17.88 22.23
C GLU A 55 -7.60 -18.67 22.87
N LYS A 56 -8.59 -19.09 22.06
CA LYS A 56 -9.70 -19.91 22.55
C LYS A 56 -9.25 -21.26 23.11
N THR A 57 -8.31 -21.94 22.44
CA THR A 57 -7.79 -23.22 22.95
C THR A 57 -7.01 -23.04 24.25
N LEU A 58 -6.17 -22.00 24.34
CA LEU A 58 -5.39 -21.72 25.55
C LEU A 58 -6.27 -21.37 26.75
N ASN A 59 -7.33 -20.58 26.54
CA ASN A 59 -8.27 -20.23 27.60
C ASN A 59 -9.11 -21.44 28.07
N GLN A 60 -9.49 -22.35 27.16
CA GLN A 60 -10.21 -23.57 27.53
C GLN A 60 -9.33 -24.54 28.33
N ASP A 61 -8.05 -24.67 28.00
CA ASP A 61 -7.11 -25.52 28.72
C ASP A 61 -6.72 -24.95 30.08
N GLY A 62 -6.61 -23.61 30.18
CA GLY A 62 -6.38 -22.91 31.45
C GLY A 62 -7.55 -23.02 32.42
N HIS A 63 -8.79 -23.07 31.92
CA HIS A 63 -9.99 -23.19 32.77
C HIS A 63 -10.26 -24.62 33.27
N LYS A 64 -9.59 -25.63 32.68
CA LYS A 64 -9.71 -27.05 33.07
C LYS A 64 -8.70 -27.49 34.13
N ARG A 65 -7.81 -26.61 34.60
CA ARG A 65 -6.85 -26.87 35.68
C ARG A 65 -7.29 -26.24 36.99
#